data_AF-A0A3N1AS23-F1
#
_entry.id   AF-A0A3N1AS23-F1
#
_cell.length_a   1.000
_cell.length_b   1.000
_cell.length_c   1.000
_cell.angle_alpha   90.00
_cell.angle_beta   90.00
_cell.angle_gamma   90.00
#
_symmetry.space_group_name_H-M   'P 1'
#
loop_
_entity.id
_entity.type
_entity.pdbx_description
1 polymer ?
#
loop_
_entity_poly.entity_id
_entity_poly.type
_entity_poly.pdbx_seq_one_letter_code
_entity_poly.pdbx_strand_id
1 'polypeptide(L)'
;MGIMVNPARRDTTGSDLYILRGLLWCGDRLLIPASTDDDTRHYACPDTECDRPLINAEEIEQQVWQRYVQLNADAADVVSRDQRRSALVGILARITVGTSLVSLDYGWRD
;
A
#
# COMPACT_ATOMS: atom_id res chain seq x y z
N MET A 1 -26.31 -2.96 -5.03
CA MET A 1 -25.31 -1.92 -4.69
C MET A 1 -24.00 -2.35 -5.31
N GLY A 2 -23.59 -1.71 -6.41
CA GLY A 2 -22.39 -2.09 -7.15
C GLY A 2 -21.20 -1.28 -6.64
N ILE A 3 -20.12 -1.96 -6.27
CA ILE A 3 -18.84 -1.31 -5.94
C ILE A 3 -18.33 -0.65 -7.22
N MET A 4 -18.39 0.69 -7.31
CA MET A 4 -17.80 1.43 -8.41
C MET A 4 -16.29 1.49 -8.20
N VAL A 5 -15.56 0.55 -8.79
CA VAL A 5 -14.10 0.59 -8.87
C VAL A 5 -13.72 1.67 -9.88
N ASN A 6 -13.43 2.88 -9.42
CA ASN A 6 -12.83 3.92 -10.26
C ASN A 6 -11.34 3.61 -10.42
N PRO A 7 -10.85 3.26 -11.62
CA PRO A 7 -9.42 3.07 -11.83
C PRO A 7 -8.74 4.43 -11.62
N ALA A 8 -7.91 4.52 -10.58
CA ALA A 8 -7.16 5.71 -10.24
C ALA A 8 -6.50 6.29 -11.50
N ARG A 9 -6.96 7.49 -11.90
CA ARG A 9 -6.42 8.27 -13.02
C ARG A 9 -4.89 8.29 -12.92
N ARG A 10 -4.23 8.12 -14.07
CA ARG A 10 -2.81 8.49 -14.23
C ARG A 10 -2.71 10.00 -14.10
N ASP A 11 -2.61 10.50 -12.87
CA ASP A 11 -2.24 11.88 -12.63
C ASP A 11 -0.73 11.94 -12.42
N THR A 12 -0.05 12.46 -13.44
CA THR A 12 1.42 12.56 -13.52
C THR A 12 1.97 13.80 -12.80
N THR A 13 1.16 14.47 -11.98
CA THR A 13 1.56 15.70 -11.26
C THR A 13 0.75 15.86 -9.97
N GLY A 14 0.80 14.87 -9.08
CA GLY A 14 0.22 14.95 -7.76
C GLY A 14 0.83 13.86 -6.90
N SER A 15 1.27 14.18 -5.69
CA SER A 15 1.80 13.19 -4.75
C SER A 15 0.85 11.99 -4.74
N ASP A 16 1.33 10.84 -5.25
CA ASP A 16 0.54 9.60 -5.32
C ASP A 16 0.05 9.36 -3.89
N LEU A 17 -1.25 9.57 -3.65
CA LEU A 17 -1.83 9.43 -2.31
C LEU A 17 -1.69 7.99 -1.81
N TYR A 18 -1.43 7.05 -2.71
CA TYR A 18 -1.25 5.63 -2.44
C TYR A 18 0.23 5.26 -2.56
N ILE A 19 0.98 5.35 -1.45
CA ILE A 19 2.44 5.12 -1.48
C ILE A 19 2.81 3.65 -1.70
N LEU A 20 1.88 2.72 -1.47
CA LEU A 20 2.05 1.28 -1.67
C LEU A 20 1.45 0.77 -2.98
N ARG A 21 1.00 1.68 -3.86
CA ARG A 21 0.50 1.32 -5.18
C ARG A 21 1.55 0.53 -5.96
N GLY A 22 1.18 -0.69 -6.36
CA GLY A 22 2.08 -1.60 -7.09
C GLY A 22 3.01 -2.42 -6.19
N LEU A 23 2.96 -2.23 -4.87
CA LEU A 23 3.75 -2.99 -3.89
C LEU A 23 2.91 -3.95 -3.05
N LEU A 24 1.60 -3.72 -2.88
CA LEU A 24 0.72 -4.56 -2.06
C LEU A 24 0.09 -5.73 -2.84
N TRP A 25 0.16 -6.93 -2.28
CA TRP A 25 -0.36 -8.18 -2.85
C TRP A 25 -1.22 -8.96 -1.84
N CYS A 26 -2.32 -9.57 -2.27
CA CYS A 26 -3.10 -10.59 -1.53
C CYS A 26 -2.83 -11.90 -2.27
N GLY A 27 -1.98 -12.77 -1.68
CA GLY A 27 -1.43 -13.92 -2.40
C GLY A 27 -0.69 -13.49 -3.67
N ASP A 28 -1.14 -13.98 -4.83
CA ASP A 28 -0.58 -13.66 -6.16
C ASP A 28 -1.31 -12.50 -6.87
N ARG A 29 -2.23 -11.81 -6.18
CA ARG A 29 -3.02 -10.71 -6.75
C ARG A 29 -2.55 -9.37 -6.22
N LEU A 30 -2.25 -8.45 -7.12
CA LEU A 30 -1.92 -7.07 -6.78
C LEU A 30 -3.18 -6.34 -6.29
N LEU A 31 -3.09 -5.69 -5.12
CA LEU A 31 -4.17 -4.82 -4.65
C LEU A 31 -4.17 -3.52 -5.44
N ILE A 32 -5.37 -3.04 -5.73
CA ILE A 32 -5.61 -1.82 -6.50
C ILE A 32 -6.09 -0.70 -5.58
N PRO A 33 -5.61 0.54 -5.76
CA PRO A 33 -6.17 1.70 -5.06
C PRO A 33 -7.67 1.84 -5.35
N ALA A 34 -8.46 1.98 -4.30
CA ALA A 34 -9.90 2.17 -4.35
C ALA A 34 -10.30 3.23 -3.32
N SER A 35 -11.22 4.12 -3.69
CA SER A 35 -11.82 5.09 -2.79
C SER A 35 -13.28 4.72 -2.53
N THR A 36 -13.74 4.83 -1.29
CA THR A 36 -15.16 4.68 -0.95
C THR A 36 -15.87 6.03 -1.05
N ASP A 37 -17.21 6.03 -1.01
CA ASP A 37 -18.04 7.25 -1.08
C ASP A 37 -17.73 8.27 0.03
N ASP A 38 -17.21 7.81 1.18
CA ASP A 38 -16.77 8.65 2.30
C ASP A 38 -15.38 9.28 2.09
N ASP A 39 -14.88 9.33 0.84
CA ASP A 39 -13.54 9.80 0.44
C ASP A 39 -12.38 9.09 1.18
N THR A 40 -12.66 7.92 1.76
CA THR A 40 -11.68 7.14 2.49
C THR A 40 -10.89 6.27 1.53
N ARG A 41 -9.56 6.35 1.63
CA ARG A 41 -8.61 5.66 0.77
C ARG A 41 -8.43 4.22 1.21
N HIS A 42 -8.55 3.29 0.25
CA HIS A 42 -8.42 1.86 0.48
C HIS A 42 -7.59 1.19 -0.61
N TYR A 43 -7.07 0.01 -0.30
CA TYR A 43 -6.55 -0.94 -1.27
C TYR A 43 -7.55 -2.09 -1.36
N ALA A 44 -8.13 -2.28 -2.55
CA ALA A 44 -9.05 -3.35 -2.81
C ALA A 44 -8.33 -4.56 -3.42
N CYS A 45 -8.66 -5.75 -2.94
CA CYS A 45 -8.28 -6.98 -3.59
C CYS A 45 -9.24 -7.25 -4.76
N PRO A 46 -8.72 -7.54 -5.98
CA PRO A 46 -9.58 -7.92 -7.11
C PRO A 46 -10.17 -9.32 -6.95
N ASP A 47 -9.69 -10.10 -5.98
CA ASP A 47 -10.17 -11.45 -5.72
C ASP A 47 -11.35 -11.44 -4.73
N THR A 48 -12.45 -12.07 -5.14
CA THR A 48 -13.67 -12.22 -4.33
C THR A 48 -13.51 -13.24 -3.20
N GLU A 49 -12.51 -14.13 -3.30
CA GLU A 49 -12.20 -15.12 -2.27
C GLU A 49 -11.17 -14.61 -1.24
N CYS A 50 -10.64 -13.39 -1.42
CA CYS A 50 -9.73 -12.81 -0.42
C CYS A 50 -10.53 -12.47 0.84
N ASP A 51 -10.11 -13.00 1.99
CA ASP A 51 -10.72 -12.74 3.31
C ASP A 51 -10.80 -11.23 3.64
N ARG A 52 -9.93 -10.42 3.02
CA ARG A 52 -9.90 -8.97 3.15
C ARG A 52 -9.99 -8.29 1.78
N PRO A 53 -11.20 -8.08 1.26
CA PRO A 53 -11.38 -7.46 -0.04
C PRO A 53 -11.07 -5.95 -0.03
N LEU A 54 -11.11 -5.30 1.14
CA LEU A 54 -10.79 -3.88 1.32
C LEU A 54 -9.87 -3.70 2.52
N ILE A 55 -8.78 -2.96 2.30
CA ILE A 55 -7.80 -2.60 3.33
C ILE A 55 -7.72 -1.09 3.40
N ASN A 56 -7.79 -0.51 4.60
CA ASN A 56 -7.61 0.92 4.76
C ASN A 56 -6.19 1.33 4.35
N ALA A 57 -6.06 2.25 3.40
CA ALA A 57 -4.77 2.65 2.85
C ALA A 57 -3.91 3.36 3.90
N GLU A 58 -4.49 4.21 4.73
CA GLU A 58 -3.76 4.94 5.75
C GLU A 58 -3.18 4.01 6.82
N GLU A 59 -3.98 3.04 7.28
CA GLU A 59 -3.54 2.07 8.29
C GLU A 59 -2.39 1.19 7.78
N ILE A 60 -2.52 0.61 6.58
CA ILE A 60 -1.48 -0.27 6.03
C ILE A 60 -0.21 0.52 5.67
N GLU A 61 -0.36 1.74 5.14
CA GLU A 61 0.78 2.61 4.83
C GLU A 61 1.54 3.00 6.08
N GLN A 62 0.84 3.32 7.17
CA GLN A 62 1.45 3.63 8.45
C GLN A 62 2.19 2.41 9.02
N GLN A 63 1.60 1.21 8.97
CA GLN A 63 2.26 0.00 9.45
C GLN A 63 3.53 -0.33 8.66
N VAL A 64 3.47 -0.27 7.33
CA VAL A 64 4.63 -0.50 6.46
C VAL A 64 5.70 0.57 6.72
N TRP A 65 5.31 1.82 6.88
CA TRP A 65 6.25 2.91 7.19
C TRP A 65 6.92 2.72 8.56
N GLN A 66 6.17 2.35 9.59
CA GLN A 66 6.74 2.03 10.91
C GLN A 66 7.74 0.89 10.82
N ARG A 67 7.45 -0.15 10.01
CA ARG A 67 8.41 -1.24 9.78
C ARG A 67 9.67 -0.76 9.06
N TYR A 68 9.52 0.10 8.06
CA TYR A 68 10.66 0.75 7.39
C TYR A 68 11.54 1.52 8.39
N VAL A 69 10.93 2.34 9.26
CA VAL A 69 11.64 3.13 10.28
C VAL A 69 12.37 2.23 11.27
N GLN A 70 11.77 1.13 11.71
CA GLN A 70 12.45 0.19 12.61
C GLN A 70 13.71 -0.44 11.99
N LEU A 71 13.71 -0.66 10.68
CA LEU A 71 14.84 -1.27 9.97
C LEU A 71 15.86 -0.23 9.48
N ASN A 72 15.43 1.00 9.23
CA ASN A 72 16.22 2.06 8.60
C ASN A 72 16.05 3.39 9.36
N ALA A 73 16.22 3.37 10.69
CA ALA A 73 15.92 4.51 11.56
C ALA A 73 16.63 5.80 11.10
N ASP A 74 17.92 5.71 10.78
CA ASP A 74 18.73 6.85 10.33
C ASP A 74 18.28 7.41 8.98
N ALA A 75 17.88 6.54 8.04
CA ALA A 75 17.38 6.96 6.74
C ALA A 75 15.94 7.49 6.81
N ALA A 76 15.13 6.99 7.75
CA ALA A 76 13.75 7.41 7.90
C ALA A 76 13.61 8.85 8.39
N ASP A 77 14.55 9.33 9.21
CA ASP A 77 14.54 10.69 9.77
C ASP A 77 14.70 11.78 8.68
N VAL A 78 15.42 11.45 7.61
CA VAL A 78 15.66 12.36 6.48
C VAL A 78 14.62 12.24 5.35
N VAL A 79 13.80 11.19 5.35
CA VAL A 79 12.83 10.93 4.28
C VAL A 79 11.55 11.76 4.50
N SER A 80 11.36 12.74 3.63
CA SER A 80 10.15 13.55 3.58
C SER A 80 8.93 12.73 3.11
N ARG A 81 7.71 13.20 3.41
CA ARG A 81 6.46 12.50 3.05
C ARG A 81 6.39 12.14 1.55
N ASP A 82 6.77 13.05 0.67
CA ASP A 82 6.81 12.84 -0.79
C ASP A 82 7.89 11.84 -1.24
N GLN A 83 8.93 11.65 -0.45
CA GLN A 83 10.01 10.71 -0.72
C GLN A 83 9.73 9.30 -0.18
N ARG A 84 8.76 9.14 0.73
CA ARG A 84 8.42 7.83 1.33
C ARG A 84 8.15 6.78 0.27
N ARG A 85 7.38 7.12 -0.76
CA ARG A 85 7.10 6.20 -1.86
C ARG A 85 8.38 5.78 -2.57
N SER A 86 9.24 6.72 -2.93
CA SER A 86 10.50 6.42 -3.61
C SER A 86 11.43 5.57 -2.74
N ALA A 87 11.49 5.85 -1.43
CA ALA A 87 12.25 5.04 -0.47
C ALA A 87 11.70 3.61 -0.39
N LEU A 88 10.38 3.45 -0.23
CA LEU A 88 9.72 2.15 -0.16
C LEU A 88 9.90 1.37 -1.47
N VAL A 89 9.65 1.99 -2.62
CA VAL A 89 9.86 1.35 -3.94
C VAL A 89 11.34 1.02 -4.16
N GLY A 90 12.26 1.81 -3.62
CA GLY A 90 13.70 1.54 -3.70
C GLY A 90 14.10 0.22 -3.03
N ILE A 91 13.47 -0.11 -1.89
CA ILE A 91 13.91 -1.24 -1.05
C ILE A 91 12.90 -2.39 -0.95
N LEU A 92 11.63 -2.20 -1.33
CA LEU A 92 10.59 -3.22 -1.28
C LEU A 92 10.26 -3.70 -2.69
N ALA A 93 10.43 -5.00 -2.92
CA ALA A 93 10.01 -5.67 -4.12
C ALA A 93 8.50 -5.91 -4.11
N ARG A 94 7.98 -6.39 -2.98
CA ARG A 94 6.55 -6.70 -2.78
C ARG A 94 6.22 -6.75 -1.29
N ILE A 95 4.95 -6.53 -0.95
CA ILE A 95 4.39 -6.71 0.38
C ILE A 95 3.16 -7.59 0.21
N THR A 96 3.18 -8.78 0.79
CA THR A 96 2.04 -9.69 0.74
C THR A 96 1.28 -9.60 2.06
N VAL A 97 -0.01 -9.28 1.96
CA VAL A 97 -0.92 -9.26 3.10
C VAL A 97 -1.34 -10.69 3.40
N GLY A 98 -1.01 -11.19 4.59
CA GLY A 98 -1.47 -12.47 5.09
C GLY A 98 -2.91 -12.40 5.62
N THR A 99 -3.28 -13.36 6.47
CA THR A 99 -4.62 -13.45 7.08
C THR A 99 -5.01 -12.22 7.92
N SER A 100 -4.01 -11.44 8.33
CA SER A 100 -4.16 -10.28 9.22
C SER A 100 -3.33 -9.11 8.70
N LEU A 101 -3.78 -7.86 8.94
CA LEU A 101 -3.00 -6.65 8.60
C LEU A 101 -1.68 -6.53 9.36
N VAL A 102 -1.53 -7.28 10.46
CA VAL A 102 -0.29 -7.40 11.22
C VAL A 102 0.64 -8.51 10.70
N SER A 103 0.13 -9.37 9.82
CA SER A 103 0.86 -10.48 9.21
C SER A 103 1.24 -10.10 7.79
N LEU A 104 2.16 -9.13 7.67
CA LEU A 104 2.69 -8.66 6.39
C LEU A 104 4.00 -9.37 6.10
N ASP A 105 4.06 -10.01 4.94
CA ASP A 105 5.30 -10.54 4.39
C ASP A 105 5.95 -9.47 3.53
N TYR A 106 7.20 -9.13 3.83
CA TYR A 106 7.95 -8.10 3.12
C TYR A 106 9.01 -8.76 2.25
N GLY A 107 8.82 -8.70 0.93
CA GLY A 107 9.84 -9.02 -0.04
C GLY A 107 10.74 -7.81 -0.25
N TRP A 108 11.92 -7.81 0.35
CA TRP A 108 12.92 -6.75 0.17
C TRP A 108 13.69 -6.92 -1.15
N ARG A 109 14.13 -5.81 -1.73
CA ARG A 109 15.12 -5.78 -2.81
C ARG A 109 16.50 -5.81 -2.16
N ASP A 110 17.35 -6.75 -2.58
CA ASP A 110 18.77 -6.86 -2.17
C ASP A 110 19.59 -5.70 -2.75
#